data_AF-A0AAX4J8J9-F1
#
_entry.id   AF-A0AAX4J8J9-F1
#
_cell.length_a   1.000
_cell.length_b   1.000
_cell.length_c   1.000
_cell.angle_alpha   90.00
_cell.angle_beta   90.00
_cell.angle_gamma   90.00
#
_symmetry.space_group_name_H-M   'P 1'
#
loop_
_entity.id
_entity.type
_entity.pdbx_description
1 polymer ?
#
loop_
_entity_poly.entity_id
_entity_poly.type
_entity_poly.pdbx_seq_one_letter_code
_entity_poly.pdbx_strand_id
1 'polypeptide(L)'
;MLKSFMKKTRIKPKDFKFCKSGYKLSAETLKEYKYIKKLFFITANIFSSYIKGNGIDEIKDLILFYEKSDTLLCSLIDEIFTKRFIDSLDRRYALFVLLDKLLRFFYIFDIQRYKNVNIFNNFSNFKLRNNLSEKDNLKLSTFSSIAMPMGRLFMSYFTSEDYELFHPIILKKRSTLFIGDTKMEYLKYVCSILSYQTDLKYLKMFMFSLYERLSKKNKFDNFYDKLNTKEKEYYIDLIEII
;
A
#
# COMPACT_ATOMS: atom_id res chain seq x y z
N MET A 1 21.08 31.51 16.13
CA MET A 1 21.59 30.35 15.37
C MET A 1 20.53 29.57 14.56
N LEU A 2 19.23 29.67 14.84
CA LEU A 2 18.16 28.97 14.09
C LEU A 2 17.84 29.53 12.69
N LYS A 3 18.18 30.80 12.40
CA LYS A 3 17.97 31.41 11.06
C LYS A 3 19.00 30.96 10.00
N SER A 4 20.09 30.31 10.41
CA SER A 4 21.15 29.82 9.52
C SER A 4 20.81 28.48 8.85
N PHE A 5 19.94 27.67 9.48
CA PHE A 5 19.65 26.31 9.04
C PHE A 5 18.61 26.20 7.92
N MET A 6 17.76 27.20 7.70
CA MET A 6 16.76 27.20 6.60
C MET A 6 17.36 27.50 5.22
N LYS A 7 18.66 27.83 5.12
CA LYS A 7 19.28 28.23 3.84
C LYS A 7 19.89 27.06 3.04
N LYS A 8 20.05 25.86 3.61
CA LYS A 8 20.83 24.77 2.97
C LYS A 8 20.04 23.71 2.18
N THR A 9 18.72 23.84 2.00
CA THR A 9 17.97 23.00 1.04
C THR A 9 17.04 23.85 0.17
N ARG A 10 17.62 24.81 -0.57
CA ARG A 10 16.91 25.59 -1.60
C ARG A 10 16.84 24.88 -2.97
N ILE A 11 16.75 23.56 -3.01
CA ILE A 11 16.35 22.90 -4.25
C ILE A 11 14.82 22.94 -4.25
N LYS A 12 14.22 23.80 -5.06
CA LYS A 12 12.77 23.78 -5.24
C LYS A 12 12.42 22.40 -5.85
N PRO A 13 11.30 21.76 -5.49
CA PRO A 13 10.94 20.44 -6.04
C PRO A 13 10.95 20.37 -7.58
N LYS A 14 10.74 21.51 -8.25
CA LYS A 14 10.85 21.68 -9.71
C LYS A 14 12.27 21.58 -10.28
N ASP A 15 13.29 21.84 -9.47
CA ASP A 15 14.71 21.82 -9.84
C ASP A 15 15.37 20.46 -9.53
N PHE A 16 14.63 19.55 -8.88
CA PHE A 16 15.06 18.20 -8.55
C PHE A 16 14.93 17.28 -9.77
N LYS A 17 16.02 16.63 -10.21
CA LYS A 17 16.02 15.67 -11.34
C LYS A 17 16.61 14.33 -10.91
N PHE A 18 15.93 13.22 -11.20
CA PHE A 18 16.46 11.87 -11.04
C PHE A 18 17.42 11.53 -12.19
N CYS A 19 18.54 10.85 -11.92
CA CYS A 19 19.40 10.34 -12.99
C CYS A 19 18.79 9.06 -13.57
N LYS A 20 18.75 8.93 -14.91
CA LYS A 20 18.19 7.74 -15.57
C LYS A 20 19.08 6.50 -15.41
N SER A 21 20.38 6.67 -15.12
CA SER A 21 21.30 5.57 -14.81
C SER A 21 21.10 5.11 -13.37
N GLY A 22 20.26 4.11 -13.17
CA GLY A 22 19.67 3.78 -11.87
C GLY A 22 20.54 2.95 -10.91
N TYR A 23 20.33 3.18 -9.62
CA TYR A 23 20.78 2.33 -8.52
C TYR A 23 20.09 0.95 -8.57
N LYS A 24 20.84 -0.13 -8.26
CA LYS A 24 20.29 -1.48 -8.14
C LYS A 24 19.94 -1.76 -6.67
N LEU A 25 18.68 -2.13 -6.41
CA LEU A 25 18.23 -2.60 -5.09
C LEU A 25 18.97 -3.89 -4.68
N SER A 26 18.97 -4.21 -3.38
CA SER A 26 19.60 -5.42 -2.88
C SER A 26 19.00 -6.69 -3.51
N ALA A 27 19.80 -7.76 -3.56
CA ALA A 27 19.36 -9.03 -4.12
C ALA A 27 18.18 -9.61 -3.32
N GLU A 28 18.17 -9.40 -2.01
CA GLU A 28 17.10 -9.81 -1.10
C GLU A 28 15.77 -9.12 -1.44
N THR A 29 15.76 -7.78 -1.54
CA THR A 29 14.56 -7.01 -1.90
C THR A 29 14.01 -7.43 -3.27
N LEU A 30 14.89 -7.68 -4.24
CA LEU A 30 14.49 -8.14 -5.56
C LEU A 30 13.95 -9.58 -5.54
N LYS A 31 14.51 -10.46 -4.70
CA LYS A 31 14.04 -11.84 -4.53
C LYS A 31 12.65 -11.86 -3.88
N GLU A 32 12.43 -11.06 -2.85
CA GLU A 32 11.12 -10.91 -2.20
C GLU A 32 10.09 -10.35 -3.17
N TYR A 33 10.42 -9.29 -3.91
CA TYR A 33 9.52 -8.75 -4.93
C TYR A 33 9.15 -9.79 -5.99
N LYS A 34 10.11 -10.58 -6.48
CA LYS A 34 9.84 -11.68 -7.44
C LYS A 34 8.89 -12.71 -6.85
N TYR A 35 9.02 -13.04 -5.57
CA TYR A 35 8.12 -13.97 -4.89
C TYR A 35 6.70 -13.39 -4.73
N ILE A 36 6.57 -12.14 -4.29
CA ILE A 36 5.28 -11.44 -4.21
C ILE A 36 4.61 -11.34 -5.58
N LYS A 37 5.37 -11.08 -6.64
CA LYS A 37 4.86 -11.10 -8.02
C LYS A 37 4.29 -12.47 -8.41
N LYS A 38 4.92 -13.58 -8.00
CA LYS A 38 4.37 -14.93 -8.23
C LYS A 38 3.05 -15.10 -7.48
N LEU A 39 3.00 -14.72 -6.20
CA LEU A 39 1.78 -14.77 -5.40
C LEU A 39 0.67 -13.91 -6.02
N PHE A 40 0.98 -12.73 -6.54
CA PHE A 40 0.00 -11.87 -7.22
C PHE A 40 -0.65 -12.55 -8.43
N PHE A 41 0.08 -13.34 -9.21
CA PHE A 41 -0.53 -14.07 -10.32
C PHE A 41 -1.43 -15.21 -9.84
N ILE A 42 -1.09 -15.85 -8.71
CA ILE A 42 -1.97 -16.84 -8.07
C ILE A 42 -3.26 -16.15 -7.62
N THR A 43 -3.18 -15.01 -6.95
CA THR A 43 -4.36 -14.27 -6.49
C THR A 43 -5.21 -13.75 -7.66
N ALA A 44 -4.57 -13.28 -8.74
CA ALA A 44 -5.29 -12.88 -9.95
C ALA A 44 -6.04 -14.06 -10.59
N ASN A 45 -5.43 -15.24 -10.65
CA ASN A 45 -6.06 -16.45 -11.17
C ASN A 45 -7.24 -16.92 -10.32
N ILE A 46 -7.12 -16.79 -8.99
CA ILE A 46 -8.21 -17.06 -8.04
C ILE A 46 -9.42 -16.18 -8.37
N PHE A 47 -9.22 -14.88 -8.63
CA PHE A 47 -10.32 -13.99 -8.98
C PHE A 47 -10.87 -14.16 -10.41
N SER A 48 -10.10 -14.72 -11.34
CA SER A 48 -10.55 -14.92 -12.73
C SER A 48 -11.23 -16.27 -12.98
N SER A 49 -11.07 -17.23 -12.06
CA SER A 49 -11.53 -18.61 -12.25
C SER A 49 -12.86 -18.85 -11.55
N TYR A 50 -13.71 -19.70 -12.13
CA TYR A 50 -14.88 -20.20 -11.43
C TYR A 50 -14.45 -21.20 -10.34
N ILE A 51 -14.53 -20.79 -9.09
CA ILE A 51 -14.10 -21.61 -7.96
C ILE A 51 -15.22 -22.56 -7.54
N LYS A 52 -14.98 -23.86 -7.77
CA LYS A 52 -15.87 -24.95 -7.32
C LYS A 52 -15.63 -25.37 -5.86
N GLY A 53 -14.61 -24.83 -5.21
CA GLY A 53 -14.21 -25.17 -3.85
C GLY A 53 -14.98 -24.41 -2.76
N ASN A 54 -14.68 -24.77 -1.50
CA ASN A 54 -15.24 -24.11 -0.31
C ASN A 54 -14.62 -22.73 -0.01
N GLY A 55 -13.64 -22.28 -0.80
CA GLY A 55 -13.01 -20.97 -0.67
C GLY A 55 -11.90 -20.89 0.38
N ILE A 56 -11.63 -21.93 1.17
CA ILE A 56 -10.66 -21.85 2.27
C ILE A 56 -9.24 -21.71 1.74
N ASP A 57 -8.82 -22.59 0.84
CA ASP A 57 -7.45 -22.60 0.34
C ASP A 57 -7.18 -21.36 -0.52
N GLU A 58 -8.17 -20.93 -1.29
CA GLU A 58 -8.09 -19.67 -2.02
C GLU A 58 -7.93 -18.47 -1.08
N ILE A 59 -8.73 -18.37 -0.01
CA ILE A 59 -8.57 -17.28 0.96
C ILE A 59 -7.20 -17.35 1.67
N LYS A 60 -6.68 -18.56 1.96
CA LYS A 60 -5.32 -18.71 2.52
C LYS A 60 -4.25 -18.17 1.57
N ASP A 61 -4.37 -18.42 0.27
CA ASP A 61 -3.45 -17.88 -0.74
C ASP A 61 -3.57 -16.34 -0.87
N LEU A 62 -4.79 -15.80 -0.79
CA LEU A 62 -5.02 -14.35 -0.73
C LEU A 62 -4.36 -13.73 0.51
N ILE A 63 -4.46 -14.38 1.67
CA ILE A 63 -3.81 -13.94 2.91
C ILE A 63 -2.29 -14.06 2.81
N LEU A 64 -1.76 -15.12 2.19
CA LEU A 64 -0.33 -15.28 2.01
C LEU A 64 0.25 -14.13 1.17
N PHE A 65 -0.45 -13.71 0.10
CA PHE A 65 -0.09 -12.52 -0.67
C PHE A 65 -0.11 -11.26 0.21
N TYR A 66 -1.13 -11.08 1.04
CA TYR A 66 -1.24 -9.96 1.98
C TYR A 66 -0.05 -9.92 2.96
N GLU A 67 0.26 -11.03 3.65
CA GLU A 67 1.31 -11.11 4.67
C GLU A 67 2.72 -10.90 4.08
N LYS A 68 2.98 -11.43 2.89
CA LYS A 68 4.27 -11.25 2.21
C LYS A 68 4.41 -9.83 1.67
N SER A 69 3.31 -9.25 1.18
CA SER A 69 3.28 -7.85 0.78
C SER A 69 3.54 -6.90 1.94
N ASP A 70 2.97 -7.19 3.11
CA ASP A 70 3.22 -6.44 4.36
C ASP A 70 4.71 -6.41 4.71
N THR A 71 5.37 -7.57 4.64
CA THR A 71 6.81 -7.69 4.95
C THR A 71 7.68 -6.82 4.03
N LEU A 72 7.46 -6.90 2.72
CA LEU A 72 8.21 -6.07 1.76
C LEU A 72 7.85 -4.58 1.90
N LEU A 73 6.57 -4.27 2.07
CA LEU A 73 6.11 -2.89 2.21
C LEU A 73 6.74 -2.22 3.43
N CYS A 74 6.78 -2.92 4.57
CA CYS A 74 7.46 -2.45 5.79
C CYS A 74 8.89 -1.99 5.49
N SER A 75 9.69 -2.87 4.87
CA SER A 75 11.09 -2.57 4.54
C SER A 75 11.22 -1.38 3.59
N LEU A 76 10.35 -1.27 2.59
CA LEU A 76 10.38 -0.16 1.62
C LEU A 76 9.96 1.17 2.25
N ILE A 77 8.91 1.16 3.08
CA ILE A 77 8.43 2.36 3.77
C ILE A 77 9.45 2.83 4.82
N ASP A 78 10.02 1.92 5.60
CA ASP A 78 11.11 2.26 6.53
C ASP A 78 12.30 2.89 5.81
N GLU A 79 12.67 2.38 4.63
CA GLU A 79 13.76 2.98 3.86
C GLU A 79 13.45 4.40 3.35
N ILE A 80 12.18 4.69 3.03
CA ILE A 80 11.73 6.00 2.57
C ILE A 80 11.69 7.03 3.72
N PHE A 81 11.29 6.62 4.91
CA PHE A 81 10.96 7.52 6.03
C PHE A 81 11.96 7.52 7.20
N THR A 82 12.75 6.47 7.39
CA THR A 82 13.65 6.33 8.56
C THR A 82 15.01 6.99 8.34
N LYS A 83 15.52 7.02 7.10
CA LYS A 83 16.78 7.72 6.79
C LYS A 83 16.51 9.17 6.44
N ARG A 84 16.95 10.09 7.32
CA ARG A 84 16.91 11.56 7.11
C ARG A 84 17.56 11.98 5.79
N PHE A 85 18.45 11.15 5.24
CA PHE A 85 19.05 11.26 3.91
C PHE A 85 19.01 9.88 3.25
N ILE A 86 18.31 9.74 2.11
CA ILE A 86 18.58 8.61 1.22
C ILE A 86 19.89 8.93 0.52
N ASP A 87 20.86 8.02 0.61
CA ASP A 87 22.27 8.23 0.23
C ASP A 87 22.46 8.74 -1.22
N SER A 88 21.50 8.50 -2.10
CA SER A 88 21.45 9.10 -3.44
C SER A 88 20.02 9.28 -3.97
N LEU A 89 19.83 10.26 -4.86
CA LEU A 89 18.54 10.48 -5.52
C LEU A 89 18.13 9.27 -6.36
N ASP A 90 19.09 8.57 -6.96
CA ASP A 90 18.85 7.40 -7.81
C ASP A 90 18.37 6.19 -7.00
N ARG A 91 18.88 6.01 -5.77
CA ARG A 91 18.35 5.02 -4.83
C ARG A 91 16.90 5.30 -4.49
N ARG A 92 16.55 6.57 -4.25
CA ARG A 92 15.17 6.99 -3.98
C ARG A 92 14.24 6.71 -5.17
N TYR A 93 14.71 6.95 -6.40
CA TYR A 93 13.93 6.64 -7.60
C TYR A 93 13.70 5.14 -7.77
N ALA A 94 14.73 4.32 -7.60
CA ALA A 94 14.62 2.86 -7.71
C ALA A 94 13.60 2.30 -6.71
N LEU A 95 13.59 2.82 -5.49
CA LEU A 95 12.58 2.51 -4.48
C LEU A 95 11.17 2.93 -4.90
N PHE A 96 11.01 4.15 -5.42
CA PHE A 96 9.72 4.64 -5.91
C PHE A 96 9.18 3.79 -7.07
N VAL A 97 10.04 3.38 -8.00
CA VAL A 97 9.66 2.48 -9.10
C VAL A 97 9.21 1.11 -8.57
N LEU A 98 9.90 0.56 -7.57
CA LEU A 98 9.51 -0.71 -6.98
C LEU A 98 8.18 -0.58 -6.22
N LEU A 99 8.02 0.49 -5.44
CA LEU A 99 6.81 0.75 -4.67
C LEU A 99 5.61 0.99 -5.59
N ASP A 100 5.77 1.72 -6.69
CA ASP A 100 4.70 1.90 -7.69
C ASP A 100 4.24 0.56 -8.27
N LYS A 101 5.16 -0.36 -8.58
CA LYS A 101 4.82 -1.70 -9.06
C LYS A 101 4.09 -2.53 -8.00
N LEU A 102 4.48 -2.43 -6.74
CA LEU A 102 3.83 -3.12 -5.63
C LEU A 102 2.41 -2.56 -5.41
N LEU A 103 2.28 -1.23 -5.36
CA LEU A 103 1.00 -0.53 -5.20
C LEU A 103 0.05 -0.75 -6.38
N ARG A 104 0.57 -0.98 -7.58
CA ARG A 104 -0.23 -1.46 -8.72
C ARG A 104 -0.86 -2.81 -8.42
N PHE A 105 -0.12 -3.75 -7.84
CA PHE A 105 -0.69 -5.05 -7.45
C PHE A 105 -1.77 -4.88 -6.38
N PHE A 106 -1.57 -3.95 -5.44
CA PHE A 106 -2.54 -3.66 -4.38
C PHE A 106 -3.84 -3.12 -4.95
N TYR A 107 -3.76 -2.10 -5.80
CA TYR A 107 -4.90 -1.56 -6.52
C TYR A 107 -5.67 -2.65 -7.29
N ILE A 108 -4.96 -3.46 -8.09
CA ILE A 108 -5.61 -4.51 -8.87
C ILE A 108 -6.25 -5.55 -7.94
N PHE A 109 -5.58 -5.95 -6.87
CA PHE A 109 -6.11 -6.90 -5.89
C PHE A 109 -7.43 -6.41 -5.30
N ASP A 110 -7.47 -5.20 -4.78
CA ASP A 110 -8.67 -4.66 -4.11
C ASP A 110 -9.83 -4.50 -5.09
N ILE A 111 -9.57 -4.02 -6.31
CA ILE A 111 -10.58 -3.93 -7.37
C ILE A 111 -11.12 -5.31 -7.78
N GLN A 112 -10.26 -6.33 -7.84
CA GLN A 112 -10.69 -7.70 -8.17
C GLN A 112 -11.45 -8.35 -7.02
N ARG A 113 -11.02 -8.14 -5.78
CA ARG A 113 -11.73 -8.60 -4.58
C ARG A 113 -13.15 -8.05 -4.54
N TYR A 114 -13.32 -6.76 -4.78
CA TYR A 114 -14.63 -6.10 -4.78
C TYR A 114 -15.59 -6.73 -5.79
N LYS A 115 -15.09 -7.10 -6.98
CA LYS A 115 -15.91 -7.69 -8.04
C LYS A 115 -16.20 -9.17 -7.83
N ASN A 116 -15.29 -9.91 -7.21
CA ASN A 116 -15.32 -11.37 -7.17
C ASN A 116 -15.62 -11.88 -5.74
N VAL A 117 -16.85 -11.66 -5.29
CA VAL A 117 -17.30 -12.01 -3.94
C VAL A 117 -17.57 -13.51 -3.72
N ASN A 118 -17.65 -14.28 -4.81
CA ASN A 118 -18.06 -15.70 -4.77
C ASN A 118 -17.22 -16.56 -3.82
N ILE A 119 -15.91 -16.30 -3.74
CA ILE A 119 -14.98 -17.04 -2.88
C ILE A 119 -15.36 -16.87 -1.40
N PHE A 120 -15.67 -15.63 -1.02
CA PHE A 120 -16.04 -15.27 0.35
C PHE A 120 -17.44 -15.79 0.69
N ASN A 121 -18.36 -15.82 -0.30
CA ASN A 121 -19.68 -16.44 -0.14
C ASN A 121 -19.57 -17.95 0.05
N ASN A 122 -18.73 -18.64 -0.74
CA ASN A 122 -18.47 -20.07 -0.59
C ASN A 122 -17.91 -20.39 0.79
N PHE A 123 -16.95 -19.59 1.26
CA PHE A 123 -16.39 -19.72 2.60
C PHE A 123 -17.44 -19.52 3.69
N SER A 124 -18.28 -18.49 3.55
CA SER A 124 -19.35 -18.20 4.51
C SER A 124 -20.36 -19.36 4.59
N ASN A 125 -20.75 -19.93 3.44
CA ASN A 125 -21.62 -21.10 3.38
C ASN A 125 -20.97 -22.35 3.97
N PHE A 126 -19.68 -22.57 3.72
CA PHE A 126 -18.94 -23.69 4.30
C PHE A 126 -18.86 -23.59 5.82
N LYS A 127 -18.56 -22.39 6.34
CA LYS A 127 -18.46 -22.09 7.77
C LYS A 127 -19.76 -22.38 8.53
N LEU A 128 -20.93 -22.15 7.92
CA LEU A 128 -22.22 -22.46 8.54
C LEU A 128 -22.48 -23.97 8.70
N ARG A 129 -21.80 -24.80 7.90
CA ARG A 129 -22.05 -26.25 7.82
C ARG A 129 -20.95 -27.10 8.47
N ASN A 130 -19.81 -26.48 8.82
CA ASN A 130 -18.62 -27.19 9.27
C ASN A 130 -17.95 -26.45 10.42
N ASN A 131 -17.37 -27.22 11.35
CA ASN A 131 -16.56 -26.66 12.42
C ASN A 131 -15.12 -26.44 11.95
N LEU A 132 -14.72 -25.17 11.85
CA LEU A 132 -13.32 -24.77 11.66
C LEU A 132 -12.63 -24.63 13.01
N SER A 133 -11.30 -24.75 13.02
CA SER A 133 -10.51 -24.37 14.20
C SER A 133 -10.80 -22.90 14.53
N GLU A 134 -10.87 -22.55 15.82
CA GLU A 134 -11.17 -21.18 16.26
C GLU A 134 -10.20 -20.16 15.63
N LYS A 135 -8.91 -20.53 15.59
CA LYS A 135 -7.85 -19.72 14.99
C LYS A 135 -8.06 -19.49 13.49
N ASP A 136 -8.36 -20.53 12.72
CA ASP A 136 -8.57 -20.40 11.27
C ASP A 136 -9.87 -19.65 10.99
N ASN A 137 -10.93 -19.93 11.73
CA ASN A 137 -12.20 -19.24 11.59
C ASN A 137 -12.02 -17.73 11.81
N LEU A 138 -11.31 -17.35 12.88
CA LEU A 138 -11.03 -15.95 13.19
C LEU A 138 -10.19 -15.29 12.10
N LYS A 139 -9.06 -15.90 11.70
CA LYS A 139 -8.16 -15.35 10.68
C LYS A 139 -8.86 -15.18 9.32
N LEU A 140 -9.53 -16.22 8.84
CA LEU A 140 -10.22 -16.22 7.53
C LEU A 140 -11.43 -15.27 7.54
N SER A 141 -12.23 -15.27 8.61
CA SER A 141 -13.38 -14.38 8.73
C SER A 141 -12.96 -12.91 8.76
N THR A 142 -11.90 -12.57 9.52
CA THR A 142 -11.46 -11.18 9.60
C THR A 142 -10.85 -10.72 8.29
N PHE A 143 -10.05 -11.54 7.59
CA PHE A 143 -9.58 -11.14 6.25
C PHE A 143 -10.75 -10.95 5.27
N SER A 144 -11.75 -11.83 5.34
CA SER A 144 -12.93 -11.77 4.47
C SER A 144 -13.79 -10.53 4.69
N SER A 145 -13.83 -9.97 5.90
CA SER A 145 -14.62 -8.77 6.20
C SER A 145 -13.96 -7.46 5.75
N ILE A 146 -12.66 -7.45 5.45
CA ILE A 146 -11.94 -6.24 5.09
C ILE A 146 -12.23 -5.86 3.63
N ALA A 147 -12.93 -4.75 3.39
CA ALA A 147 -13.31 -4.29 2.03
C ALA A 147 -12.10 -4.06 1.08
N MET A 148 -11.07 -3.37 1.58
CA MET A 148 -9.86 -3.00 0.82
C MET A 148 -8.61 -3.42 1.60
N PRO A 149 -8.29 -4.72 1.63
CA PRO A 149 -7.19 -5.21 2.45
C PRO A 149 -5.86 -4.58 2.08
N MET A 150 -5.57 -4.37 0.79
CA MET A 150 -4.27 -3.85 0.38
C MET A 150 -4.16 -2.32 0.54
N GLY A 151 -5.26 -1.59 0.33
CA GLY A 151 -5.38 -0.17 0.69
C GLY A 151 -5.16 0.05 2.18
N ARG A 152 -5.88 -0.70 3.03
CA ARG A 152 -5.74 -0.63 4.50
C ARG A 152 -4.35 -1.01 4.97
N LEU A 153 -3.76 -2.04 4.37
CA LEU A 153 -2.38 -2.44 4.62
C LEU A 153 -1.44 -1.25 4.51
N PHE A 154 -1.51 -0.49 3.41
CA PHE A 154 -0.68 0.69 3.22
C PHE A 154 -1.00 1.80 4.25
N MET A 155 -2.27 2.12 4.46
CA MET A 155 -2.68 3.23 5.33
C MET A 155 -2.28 3.02 6.80
N SER A 156 -2.39 1.79 7.30
CA SER A 156 -2.04 1.42 8.68
C SER A 156 -0.59 1.72 9.08
N TYR A 157 0.32 1.90 8.13
CA TYR A 157 1.70 2.31 8.45
C TYR A 157 1.77 3.74 8.96
N PHE A 158 0.75 4.56 8.69
CA PHE A 158 0.81 6.01 8.86
C PHE A 158 -0.29 6.56 9.76
N THR A 159 -1.37 5.82 9.94
CA THR A 159 -2.50 6.17 10.80
C THR A 159 -2.48 5.30 12.05
N SER A 160 -2.33 5.91 13.23
CA SER A 160 -2.65 5.24 14.49
C SER A 160 -4.12 5.49 14.77
N GLU A 161 -5.00 4.58 14.39
CA GLU A 161 -6.40 4.68 14.81
C GLU A 161 -6.68 3.73 15.97
N ASP A 162 -7.27 4.28 17.04
CA ASP A 162 -7.81 3.53 18.18
C ASP A 162 -8.92 2.54 17.76
N TYR A 163 -9.39 2.64 16.51
CA TYR A 163 -10.42 1.80 15.87
C TYR A 163 -9.85 0.67 14.99
N GLU A 164 -8.56 0.30 15.12
CA GLU A 164 -8.01 -0.94 14.56
C GLU A 164 -8.63 -2.23 15.15
N LEU A 165 -9.82 -2.17 15.77
CA LEU A 165 -10.61 -3.27 16.34
C LEU A 165 -10.77 -4.48 15.40
N PHE A 166 -10.66 -4.28 14.08
CA PHE A 166 -10.72 -5.34 13.08
C PHE A 166 -9.47 -5.46 12.20
N HIS A 167 -8.44 -4.64 12.43
CA HIS A 167 -7.13 -4.99 11.89
C HIS A 167 -6.61 -6.11 12.79
N PRO A 168 -6.38 -7.33 12.27
CA PRO A 168 -6.07 -8.40 13.19
C PRO A 168 -4.68 -8.09 13.72
N ILE A 169 -4.63 -7.76 15.02
CA ILE A 169 -3.49 -7.98 15.90
C ILE A 169 -2.93 -9.42 15.68
N ILE A 170 -3.76 -10.31 15.15
CA ILE A 170 -3.51 -11.70 14.75
C ILE A 170 -2.72 -11.86 13.43
N LEU A 171 -2.72 -10.88 12.51
CA LEU A 171 -2.00 -10.98 11.23
C LEU A 171 -0.54 -10.52 11.37
N LYS A 172 -0.27 -9.41 12.07
CA LYS A 172 1.05 -8.99 12.59
C LYS A 172 0.89 -7.66 13.36
N LYS A 173 1.53 -7.50 14.51
CA LYS A 173 1.65 -6.17 15.16
C LYS A 173 2.58 -5.30 14.31
N ARG A 174 2.09 -4.15 13.83
CA ARG A 174 2.87 -3.19 13.04
C ARG A 174 3.47 -2.11 13.92
N SER A 175 4.67 -1.65 13.59
CA SER A 175 5.18 -0.38 14.10
C SER A 175 4.54 0.74 13.28
N THR A 176 3.51 1.40 13.81
CA THR A 176 2.95 2.58 13.17
C THR A 176 4.04 3.66 13.10
N LEU A 177 4.33 4.17 11.91
CA LEU A 177 5.15 5.37 11.76
C LEU A 177 4.29 6.55 12.18
N PHE A 178 4.34 6.92 13.45
CA PHE A 178 3.67 8.12 13.95
C PHE A 178 4.12 9.34 13.14
N ILE A 179 3.21 9.97 12.39
CA ILE A 179 3.47 11.17 11.60
C ILE A 179 3.25 12.40 12.50
N GLY A 180 4.30 12.83 13.20
CA GLY A 180 4.34 14.19 13.76
C GLY A 180 4.53 15.25 12.67
N ASP A 181 4.44 16.54 13.02
CA ASP A 181 4.49 17.67 12.08
C ASP A 181 5.66 17.59 11.07
N THR A 182 6.86 17.22 11.53
CA THR A 182 8.05 17.06 10.69
C THR A 182 7.89 16.00 9.60
N LYS A 183 7.17 14.91 9.89
CA LYS A 183 6.91 13.84 8.91
C LYS A 183 5.79 14.23 7.93
N MET A 184 4.87 15.11 8.34
CA MET A 184 3.86 15.69 7.45
C MET A 184 4.48 16.60 6.38
N GLU A 185 5.45 17.43 6.77
CA GLU A 185 6.21 18.25 5.81
C GLU A 185 7.02 17.38 4.85
N TYR A 186 7.62 16.30 5.34
CA TYR A 186 8.33 15.34 4.50
C TYR A 186 7.39 14.62 3.52
N LEU A 187 6.20 14.20 3.96
CA LEU A 187 5.19 13.61 3.07
C LEU A 187 4.77 14.60 1.98
N LYS A 188 4.54 15.87 2.34
CA LYS A 188 4.26 16.94 1.36
C LYS A 188 5.40 17.10 0.35
N TYR A 189 6.65 17.03 0.81
CA TYR A 189 7.83 17.10 -0.04
C TYR A 189 7.90 15.92 -1.03
N VAL A 190 7.68 14.69 -0.54
CA VAL A 190 7.63 13.49 -1.39
C VAL A 190 6.51 13.61 -2.42
N CYS A 191 5.31 14.01 -2.02
CA CYS A 191 4.19 14.19 -2.94
C CYS A 191 4.49 15.26 -4.02
N SER A 192 5.18 16.35 -3.63
CA SER A 192 5.62 17.38 -4.57
C SER A 192 6.60 16.81 -5.61
N ILE A 193 7.60 16.03 -5.20
CA ILE A 193 8.53 15.37 -6.14
C ILE A 193 7.76 14.47 -7.10
N LEU A 194 6.87 13.62 -6.58
CA LEU A 194 6.08 12.69 -7.40
C LEU A 194 5.27 13.44 -8.45
N SER A 195 4.57 14.50 -8.04
CA SER A 195 3.73 15.32 -8.92
C SER A 195 4.48 15.87 -10.13
N TYR A 196 5.68 16.44 -9.91
CA TYR A 196 6.43 17.13 -10.95
C TYR A 196 7.38 16.27 -11.79
N GLN A 197 7.88 15.15 -11.25
CA GLN A 197 9.07 14.49 -11.80
C GLN A 197 8.87 13.03 -12.21
N THR A 198 7.66 12.47 -12.07
CA THR A 198 7.45 11.03 -12.28
C THR A 198 6.12 10.73 -12.95
N ASP A 199 6.04 9.59 -13.65
CA ASP A 199 4.80 9.01 -14.18
C ASP A 199 4.29 7.82 -13.34
N LEU A 200 4.73 7.75 -12.07
CA LEU A 200 4.44 6.66 -11.13
C LEU A 200 3.01 6.78 -10.58
N LYS A 201 2.03 6.40 -11.40
CA LYS A 201 0.61 6.62 -11.14
C LYS A 201 0.12 6.00 -9.83
N TYR A 202 0.48 4.76 -9.53
CA TYR A 202 -0.03 4.06 -8.36
C TYR A 202 0.64 4.58 -7.09
N LEU A 203 1.92 4.92 -7.17
CA LEU A 203 2.59 5.61 -6.06
C LEU A 203 1.96 6.98 -5.78
N LYS A 204 1.65 7.77 -6.82
CA LYS A 204 0.90 9.03 -6.66
C LYS A 204 -0.45 8.81 -6.00
N MET A 205 -1.22 7.83 -6.47
CA MET A 205 -2.56 7.53 -5.95
C MET A 205 -2.54 7.30 -4.44
N PHE A 206 -1.66 6.42 -3.94
CA PHE A 206 -1.58 6.11 -2.51
C PHE A 206 -0.94 7.22 -1.67
N MET A 207 0.10 7.89 -2.18
CA MET A 207 0.78 8.94 -1.41
C MET A 207 -0.04 10.23 -1.33
N PHE A 208 -0.75 10.58 -2.39
CA PHE A 208 -1.61 11.76 -2.41
C PHE A 208 -2.86 11.51 -1.55
N SER A 209 -3.50 10.34 -1.65
CA SER A 209 -4.63 10.00 -0.76
C SER A 209 -4.22 10.02 0.71
N LEU A 210 -3.03 9.48 1.04
CA LEU A 210 -2.48 9.56 2.40
C LEU A 210 -2.30 11.00 2.87
N TYR A 211 -1.72 11.86 2.03
CA TYR A 211 -1.54 13.27 2.37
C TYR A 211 -2.87 13.99 2.57
N GLU A 212 -3.84 13.77 1.68
CA GLU A 212 -5.15 14.42 1.76
C GLU A 212 -5.93 13.95 2.98
N ARG A 213 -5.91 12.65 3.29
CA ARG A 213 -6.47 12.11 4.54
C ARG A 213 -5.90 12.81 5.77
N LEU A 214 -4.57 12.81 5.91
CA LEU A 214 -3.94 13.30 7.13
C LEU A 214 -4.00 14.83 7.27
N SER A 215 -3.95 15.56 6.15
CA SER A 215 -3.96 17.02 6.16
C SER A 215 -5.37 17.63 6.08
N LYS A 216 -6.39 16.83 5.74
CA LYS A 216 -7.77 17.26 5.46
C LYS A 216 -7.85 18.40 4.42
N LYS A 217 -6.94 18.39 3.45
CA LYS A 217 -6.82 19.41 2.39
C LYS A 217 -6.70 18.73 1.03
N ASN A 218 -7.54 19.13 0.09
CA ASN A 218 -7.39 18.75 -1.31
C ASN A 218 -6.28 19.60 -1.93
N LYS A 219 -5.18 18.96 -2.35
CA LYS A 219 -4.02 19.67 -2.96
C LYS A 219 -3.61 19.10 -4.30
N PHE A 220 -4.14 17.94 -4.67
CA PHE A 220 -3.69 17.21 -5.86
C PHE A 220 -4.83 16.99 -6.88
N ASP A 221 -5.74 17.96 -6.99
CA ASP A 221 -6.89 17.96 -7.92
C ASP A 221 -6.46 17.68 -9.36
N ASN A 222 -5.35 18.29 -9.82
CA ASN A 222 -4.79 18.05 -11.16
C ASN A 222 -4.42 16.59 -11.44
N PHE A 223 -4.08 15.81 -10.42
CA PHE A 223 -3.84 14.38 -10.57
C PHE A 223 -5.16 13.61 -10.52
N TYR A 224 -6.02 13.93 -9.55
CA TYR A 224 -7.34 13.33 -9.41
C TYR A 224 -8.16 13.44 -10.71
N ASP A 225 -8.16 14.59 -11.36
CA ASP A 225 -8.91 14.84 -12.59
C ASP A 225 -8.46 13.96 -13.77
N LYS A 226 -7.21 13.51 -13.76
CA LYS A 226 -6.65 12.61 -14.80
C LYS A 226 -6.98 11.14 -14.56
N LEU A 227 -7.50 10.77 -13.39
CA LEU A 227 -7.90 9.41 -13.07
C LEU A 227 -9.20 9.06 -13.81
N ASN A 228 -9.33 7.80 -14.22
CA ASN A 228 -10.62 7.30 -14.69
C ASN A 228 -11.60 7.09 -13.52
N THR A 229 -12.87 6.85 -13.81
CA THR A 229 -13.93 6.71 -12.79
C THR A 229 -13.58 5.71 -11.68
N LYS A 230 -13.10 4.51 -12.02
CA LYS A 230 -12.73 3.47 -11.04
C LYS A 230 -11.51 3.85 -10.20
N GLU A 231 -10.59 4.58 -10.81
CA GLU A 231 -9.41 5.09 -10.10
C GLU A 231 -9.78 6.24 -9.16
N LYS A 232 -10.76 7.08 -9.52
CA LYS A 232 -11.30 8.13 -8.65
C LYS A 232 -12.03 7.54 -7.45
N GLU A 233 -12.91 6.56 -7.67
CA GLU A 233 -13.61 5.84 -6.59
C GLU A 233 -12.61 5.26 -5.59
N TYR A 234 -11.64 4.48 -6.09
CA TYR A 234 -10.61 3.90 -5.24
C TYR A 234 -9.75 4.94 -4.50
N TYR A 235 -9.47 6.07 -5.14
CA TYR A 235 -8.73 7.18 -4.50
C TYR A 235 -9.51 7.80 -3.34
N ILE A 236 -10.82 8.01 -3.52
CA ILE A 236 -11.71 8.49 -2.46
C ILE A 236 -11.81 7.45 -1.34
N ASP A 237 -12.01 6.18 -1.67
CA ASP A 237 -12.06 5.12 -0.66
C ASP A 237 -10.77 5.08 0.18
N LEU A 238 -9.60 5.26 -0.44
CA LEU A 238 -8.32 5.35 0.29
C LEU A 238 -8.28 6.52 1.27
N ILE A 239 -8.84 7.68 0.92
CA ILE A 239 -8.93 8.84 1.82
C ILE A 239 -9.85 8.53 3.00
N GLU A 240 -10.95 7.83 2.74
CA GLU A 240 -12.05 7.59 3.69
C GLU A 240 -11.95 6.29 4.48
N ILE A 241 -10.99 5.39 4.20
CA ILE A 241 -10.80 4.10 4.91
C ILE A 241 -10.92 4.29 6.44
N ILE A 242 -11.90 3.71 7.11
CA ILE A 242 -11.98 3.72 8.59
C ILE A 242 -11.32 2.47 9.12
#